data_AF-A0A8S0U098-F1
#
_entry.id   AF-A0A8S0U098-F1
#
_cell.length_a   1.000
_cell.length_b   1.000
_cell.length_c   1.000
_cell.angle_alpha   90.00
_cell.angle_beta   90.00
_cell.angle_gamma   90.00
#
_symmetry.space_group_name_H-M   'P 1'
#
loop_
_entity.id
_entity.type
_entity.pdbx_description
1 polymer ?
#
loop_
_entity_poly.entity_id
_entity_poly.type
_entity_poly.pdbx_seq_one_letter_code
_entity_poly.pdbx_strand_id
1 'polypeptide(L)' 'VIEPGLLVLLNDTNGVIIWSSNTSRPVKTAIAKLLDSGNLVVKDANDDDPVNFPSESFNYLTDTLLP' A
#
# COMPACT_ATOMS: atom_id res chain seq x y z
N VAL A 1 -3.55 16.99 2.90
CA VAL A 1 -4.63 16.16 2.31
C VAL A 1 -4.02 14.80 2.02
N ILE A 2 -4.60 13.70 2.53
CA ILE A 2 -4.15 12.34 2.20
C ILE A 2 -4.81 11.95 0.88
N GLU A 3 -4.02 11.52 -0.11
CA GLU A 3 -4.55 11.14 -1.42
C GLU A 3 -5.20 9.74 -1.39
N PRO A 4 -6.30 9.52 -2.13
CA PRO A 4 -6.92 8.20 -2.23
C PRO A 4 -5.94 7.15 -2.74
N GLY A 5 -5.81 6.03 -2.01
CA GLY A 5 -4.86 4.98 -2.35
C GLY A 5 -3.48 5.10 -1.71
N LEU A 6 -3.28 6.09 -0.85
CA LEU A 6 -2.08 6.17 -0.02
C LEU A 6 -2.30 5.43 1.30
N LEU A 7 -1.46 4.44 1.60
CA LEU A 7 -1.39 3.87 2.93
C LEU A 7 -0.46 4.75 3.78
N VAL A 8 -0.94 5.27 4.91
CA VAL A 8 -0.16 6.16 5.78
C VAL A 8 -0.12 5.66 7.21
N LEU A 9 0.99 5.93 7.89
CA LEU A 9 1.12 5.78 9.33
C LEU A 9 1.12 7.17 9.96
N LEU A 10 0.14 7.41 10.82
CA LEU A 10 -0.04 8.68 11.54
C LEU A 10 0.50 8.55 12.95
N ASN A 11 1.18 9.59 13.42
CA ASN A 11 1.45 9.80 14.82
C ASN A 11 0.17 10.26 15.51
N ASP A 12 -0.35 9.45 16.43
CA ASP A 12 -1.62 9.73 17.12
C ASP A 12 -1.59 11.01 17.97
N THR A 13 -0.42 11.37 18.52
CA THR A 13 -0.29 12.55 19.40
C THR A 13 -0.42 13.88 18.66
N ASN A 14 0.02 13.96 17.41
CA ASN A 14 0.07 15.22 16.66
C ASN A 14 -0.48 15.15 15.23
N GLY A 15 -0.95 13.99 14.78
CA GLY A 15 -1.52 13.77 13.45
C GLY A 15 -0.50 13.83 12.30
N VAL A 16 0.80 13.87 12.59
CA VAL A 16 1.85 13.93 11.56
C VAL A 16 1.99 12.58 10.88
N ILE A 17 2.05 12.57 9.55
CA ILE A 17 2.40 11.38 8.76
C ILE A 17 3.88 11.08 9.00
N ILE A 18 4.18 9.93 9.59
CA ILE A 18 5.55 9.48 9.85
C ILE A 18 6.05 8.47 8.81
N TRP A 19 5.13 7.86 8.05
CA TRP A 19 5.42 7.00 6.92
C TRP A 19 4.25 6.98 5.94
N SER A 20 4.54 6.82 4.66
CA SER A 20 3.54 6.58 3.62
C SER A 20 4.06 5.57 2.61
N SER A 21 3.16 4.77 2.04
CA SER A 21 3.48 3.96 0.86
C SER A 21 3.82 4.86 -0.33
N ASN A 22 4.62 4.35 -1.26
CA ASN A 22 4.70 4.94 -2.59
C ASN A 22 3.60 4.35 -3.45
N THR A 23 2.71 5.20 -3.92
CA THR A 23 1.59 4.80 -4.77
C THR A 23 1.83 5.38 -6.17
N SER A 24 1.88 4.53 -7.20
CA SER A 24 2.19 4.98 -8.57
C SER A 24 1.04 5.72 -9.25
N ARG A 25 -0.20 5.49 -8.79
CA ARG A 25 -1.41 6.09 -9.33
C ARG A 25 -2.54 6.12 -8.31
N PRO A 26 -3.47 7.09 -8.40
CA PRO A 26 -4.66 7.13 -7.57
C PRO A 26 -5.60 5.95 -7.87
N VAL A 27 -6.38 5.57 -6.87
CA VAL A 27 -7.28 4.41 -6.90
C VAL A 27 -8.67 4.85 -6.43
N LYS A 28 -9.74 4.35 -7.08
CA LYS A 28 -11.10 4.83 -6.81
C LYS A 28 -11.65 4.26 -5.50
N THR A 29 -11.49 2.96 -5.31
CA THR A 29 -11.87 2.28 -4.07
C THR A 29 -10.67 1.54 -3.52
N ALA A 30 -9.79 2.27 -2.85
CA ALA A 30 -8.54 1.71 -2.35
C ALA A 30 -8.80 0.74 -1.19
N ILE A 31 -8.21 -0.46 -1.30
CA ILE A 31 -8.12 -1.43 -0.22
C ILE A 31 -6.67 -1.84 -0.02
N ALA A 32 -6.30 -2.13 1.22
CA ALA A 32 -5.05 -2.79 1.56
C ALA A 32 -5.33 -4.28 1.79
N LYS A 33 -4.54 -5.16 1.17
CA LYS A 33 -4.68 -6.61 1.31
C LYS A 33 -3.32 -7.25 1.56
N LEU A 34 -3.25 -8.08 2.60
CA LEU A 34 -2.13 -8.99 2.80
C LEU A 34 -2.41 -10.27 2.03
N LEU A 35 -1.57 -10.59 1.05
CA LEU A 35 -1.66 -11.82 0.26
C LEU A 35 -1.04 -13.00 1.02
N ASP A 36 -1.39 -14.22 0.62
CA ASP A 36 -0.85 -15.45 1.22
C ASP A 36 0.66 -15.60 1.04
N SER A 37 1.25 -14.92 0.04
CA SER A 37 2.71 -14.82 -0.15
C SER A 37 3.39 -13.94 0.91
N GLY A 38 2.61 -13.20 1.71
CA GLY A 38 3.13 -12.17 2.63
C GLY A 38 3.27 -10.79 1.98
N ASN A 39 2.96 -10.63 0.68
CA ASN A 39 2.99 -9.32 0.04
C ASN A 39 1.79 -8.47 0.49
N LEU A 40 2.06 -7.34 1.13
CA LEU A 40 1.06 -6.30 1.39
C LEU A 40 0.90 -5.42 0.15
N VAL A 41 -0.29 -5.42 -0.42
CA VAL A 41 -0.62 -4.65 -1.64
C VAL A 41 -1.72 -3.63 -1.35
N VAL A 42 -1.62 -2.48 -2.00
CA VAL A 42 -2.73 -1.53 -2.12
C VAL A 42 -3.31 -1.68 -3.51
N LYS A 43 -4.63 -1.86 -3.65
CA LYS A 43 -5.31 -2.06 -4.94
C LYS A 43 -6.71 -1.47 -4.99
N ASP A 44 -7.32 -1.42 -6.18
CA ASP A 44 -8.74 -1.12 -6.30
C ASP A 44 -9.55 -2.33 -5.80
N ALA A 45 -10.62 -2.10 -5.07
CA ALA A 45 -11.50 -3.16 -4.60
C ALA A 45 -12.08 -3.98 -5.75
N ASN A 46 -12.25 -3.36 -6.93
CA ASN A 46 -12.86 -3.97 -8.10
C ASN A 46 -11.85 -4.48 -9.14
N ASP A 47 -10.54 -4.38 -8.85
CA ASP A 47 -9.47 -4.84 -9.73
C ASP A 47 -8.57 -5.83 -8.99
N ASP A 48 -8.58 -7.08 -9.43
CA ASP A 48 -7.77 -8.16 -8.87
C ASP A 48 -6.54 -8.48 -9.75
N ASP A 49 -6.34 -7.77 -10.87
CA ASP A 49 -5.15 -7.96 -11.70
C ASP A 49 -3.90 -7.44 -10.95
N PRO A 50 -2.93 -8.30 -10.63
CA PRO A 50 -1.72 -7.88 -9.93
C PRO A 50 -0.89 -6.85 -10.69
N VAL A 51 -0.96 -6.84 -12.03
CA VAL A 51 -0.28 -5.83 -12.87
C VAL A 51 -0.80 -4.42 -12.56
N ASN A 52 -2.02 -4.33 -12.02
CA ASN A 52 -2.69 -3.09 -11.71
C ASN A 52 -2.50 -2.61 -10.26
N PHE A 53 -1.66 -3.29 -9.46
CA PHE A 53 -1.43 -2.88 -8.09
C PHE A 53 -0.59 -1.59 -8.04
N PRO A 54 -1.14 -0.47 -7.55
CA PRO A 54 -0.41 0.79 -7.47
C PRO A 54 0.74 0.80 -6.46
N SER A 55 0.73 -0.10 -5.46
CA SER A 55 1.80 -0.24 -4.48
C SER A 55 1.86 -1.66 -3.94
N GLU A 56 3.07 -2.18 -3.78
CA GLU A 56 3.34 -3.52 -3.26
C GLU A 56 4.58 -3.52 -2.37
N SER A 57 4.50 -4.18 -1.22
CA SER A 57 5.62 -4.27 -0.27
C SER A 57 6.84 -4.99 -0.83
N PHE A 58 6.66 -5.91 -1.78
CA PHE A 58 7.76 -6.66 -2.39
C PHE A 58 8.66 -5.80 -3.27
N ASN A 59 8.20 -4.62 -3.69
CA ASN A 59 9.06 -3.63 -4.35
C ASN A 59 9.95 -2.85 -3.35
N TYR A 60 9.75 -3.05 -2.04
CA TYR A 60 10.45 -2.36 -0.94
C TYR A 60 10.85 -3.37 0.14
N LEU A 61 11.60 -4.40 -0.24
CA LEU A 61 12.12 -5.40 0.69
C LEU A 61 13.03 -4.77 1.74
N THR A 62 12.99 -5.31 2.95
CA THR A 62 13.86 -4.93 4.06
C THR A 62 15.07 -5.89 4.13
N ASP A 63 15.14 -6.70 5.18
CA ASP A 63 16.20 -7.66 5.48
C ASP A 63 15.86 -9.09 5.06
N THR A 64 14.59 -9.35 4.74
CA THR A 64 14.06 -10.68 4.41
C THR A 64 13.49 -10.69 2.99
N LEU A 65 13.96 -11.62 2.16
CA LEU A 65 13.35 -11.96 0.88
C LEU A 65 12.35 -13.10 1.10
N LEU A 66 11.08 -12.86 0.78
CA LEU A 66 10.03 -13.87 0.85
C LEU A 66 9.94 -14.67 -0.48
N PRO A 67 9.51 -15.96 -0.42
CA PRO A 67 9.34 -16.81 -1.60
C PRO A 67 8.31 -16.30 -2.62
#